data_AF-A0A257LIU6-F1
#
_entry.id   AF-A0A257LIU6-F1
#
_cell.length_a   1.000
_cell.length_b   1.000
_cell.length_c   1.000
_cell.angle_alpha   90.00
_cell.angle_beta   90.00
_cell.angle_gamma   90.00
#
_symmetry.space_group_name_H-M   'P 1'
#
loop_
_entity.id
_entity.type
_entity.pdbx_description
1 polymer ?
#
loop_
_entity_poly.entity_id
_entity_poly.type
_entity_poly.pdbx_seq_one_letter_code
_entity_poly.pdbx_strand_id
1 'polypeptide(L)'
;MPTTTRRALADSALALLVATVAAVQFMPPLLAGTVGTPVRALGTALVLALALPLHWLWLAGAARRLGRSVRGWLALALLFPVGGAAALLLLMGLVPDEPRPAAAR
;
A
#
# COMPACT_ATOMS: atom_id res chain seq x y z
N MET A 1 11.14 5.76 16.17
CA MET A 1 10.48 4.60 15.53
C MET A 1 11.37 3.36 15.67
N PRO A 2 10.85 2.21 16.14
CA PRO A 2 11.63 0.97 16.26
C PRO A 2 12.14 0.47 14.90
N THR A 3 13.33 -0.12 14.86
CA THR A 3 13.95 -0.64 13.62
C THR A 3 13.07 -1.67 12.91
N THR A 4 12.39 -2.54 13.67
CA THR A 4 11.44 -3.54 13.16
C THR A 4 10.22 -2.91 12.48
N THR A 5 9.76 -1.77 12.98
CA THR A 5 8.62 -1.04 12.37
C THR A 5 9.07 -0.34 11.09
N ARG A 6 10.29 0.22 11.06
CA ARG A 6 10.86 0.83 9.85
C ARG A 6 11.02 -0.21 8.73
N ARG A 7 11.51 -1.41 9.06
CA ARG A 7 11.59 -2.53 8.10
C ARG A 7 10.21 -2.90 7.56
N ALA A 8 9.22 -3.06 8.43
CA ALA A 8 7.85 -3.35 8.01
C ALA A 8 7.28 -2.27 7.05
N LEU A 9 7.53 -0.98 7.29
CA LEU A 9 7.10 0.08 6.36
C LEU A 9 7.86 0.02 5.02
N ALA A 10 9.17 -0.29 5.03
CA ALA A 10 9.95 -0.46 3.81
C ALA A 10 9.47 -1.66 2.99
N ASP A 11 9.23 -2.81 3.64
CA ASP A 11 8.70 -4.02 3.00
C ASP A 11 7.28 -3.77 2.43
N SER A 12 6.45 -3.03 3.17
CA SER A 12 5.14 -2.57 2.70
C SER A 12 5.24 -1.67 1.47
N ALA A 13 6.21 -0.75 1.43
CA ALA A 13 6.45 0.14 0.31
C ALA A 13 6.93 -0.63 -0.93
N LEU A 14 7.83 -1.62 -0.74
CA LEU A 14 8.28 -2.50 -1.82
C LEU A 14 7.12 -3.33 -2.39
N ALA A 15 6.28 -3.91 -1.52
CA ALA A 15 5.10 -4.65 -1.95
C ALA A 15 4.12 -3.75 -2.75
N LEU A 16 3.90 -2.51 -2.31
CA LEU A 16 3.08 -1.55 -3.04
C LEU A 16 3.69 -1.19 -4.41
N LEU A 17 5.00 -1.00 -4.48
CA LEU A 17 5.71 -0.72 -5.73
C LEU A 17 5.53 -1.87 -6.72
N VAL A 18 5.75 -3.11 -6.27
CA VAL A 18 5.55 -4.32 -7.10
C VAL A 18 4.10 -4.43 -7.57
N ALA A 19 3.12 -4.21 -6.68
CA ALA A 19 1.71 -4.20 -7.05
C ALA A 19 1.40 -3.12 -8.09
N THR A 20 1.97 -1.92 -7.94
CA THR A 20 1.77 -0.81 -8.88
C THR A 20 2.35 -1.13 -10.26
N VAL A 21 3.57 -1.65 -10.32
CA VAL A 21 4.20 -2.07 -11.58
C VAL A 21 3.40 -3.19 -12.25
N ALA A 22 2.92 -4.17 -11.49
CA ALA A 22 2.07 -5.23 -12.03
C ALA A 22 0.72 -4.68 -12.53
N ALA A 23 0.12 -3.71 -11.85
CA ALA A 23 -1.14 -3.07 -12.28
C ALA A 23 -0.96 -2.29 -13.60
N VAL A 24 0.19 -1.64 -13.81
CA VAL A 24 0.51 -0.91 -15.06
C VAL A 24 0.41 -1.81 -16.28
N GLN A 25 0.68 -3.12 -16.15
CA GLN A 25 0.56 -4.08 -17.25
C GLN A 25 -0.87 -4.23 -17.79
N PHE A 26 -1.89 -3.82 -17.03
CA PHE A 26 -3.30 -3.82 -17.43
C PHE A 26 -3.78 -2.46 -17.97
N MET A 27 -2.88 -1.48 -18.15
CA MET A 27 -3.22 -0.19 -18.75
C MET A 27 -3.27 -0.26 -20.28
N PRO A 28 -4.04 0.63 -20.94
CA PRO A 28 -4.29 0.60 -22.39
C PRO A 28 -3.08 0.39 -23.33
N PRO A 29 -1.84 0.87 -23.05
CA PRO A 29 -0.71 0.55 -23.93
C PRO A 29 -0.16 -0.88 -23.78
N LEU A 30 -0.37 -1.53 -22.63
CA LEU A 30 0.24 -2.84 -22.30
C LEU A 30 -0.78 -3.96 -22.18
N LEU A 31 -2.06 -3.62 -21.99
CA LEU A 31 -3.16 -4.54 -21.75
C LEU A 31 -3.22 -5.62 -22.81
N ALA A 32 -3.20 -5.25 -24.10
CA ALA A 32 -3.28 -6.19 -25.21
C ALA A 32 -2.17 -7.25 -25.17
N GLY A 33 -0.92 -6.84 -24.85
CA GLY A 33 0.21 -7.76 -24.70
C GLY A 33 0.14 -8.62 -23.44
N THR A 34 -0.46 -8.11 -22.37
CA THR A 34 -0.62 -8.83 -21.10
C THR A 34 -1.72 -9.88 -21.18
N VAL A 35 -2.90 -9.53 -21.73
CA VAL A 35 -4.04 -10.46 -21.85
C VAL A 35 -3.93 -11.38 -23.06
N GLY A 36 -3.19 -10.97 -24.10
CA GLY A 36 -2.96 -11.79 -25.29
C GLY A 36 -2.07 -13.01 -25.05
N THR A 37 -1.41 -13.11 -23.89
CA THR A 37 -0.56 -14.25 -23.52
C THR A 37 -1.00 -14.80 -22.15
N PRO A 38 -1.63 -16.00 -22.09
CA PRO A 38 -2.17 -16.55 -20.85
C PRO A 38 -1.15 -16.65 -19.71
N VAL A 39 0.10 -17.00 -20.04
CA VAL A 39 1.21 -17.08 -19.09
C VAL A 39 1.52 -15.73 -18.45
N ARG A 40 1.54 -14.64 -19.25
CA ARG A 40 1.80 -13.29 -18.75
C ARG A 40 0.61 -12.76 -17.96
N ALA A 41 -0.62 -13.02 -18.42
CA ALA A 41 -1.84 -12.66 -17.70
C ALA A 41 -1.86 -13.32 -16.31
N LEU A 42 -1.64 -14.64 -16.25
CA LEU A 42 -1.61 -15.41 -15.01
C LEU A 42 -0.45 -14.95 -14.11
N GLY A 43 0.75 -14.78 -14.66
CA GLY A 43 1.90 -14.29 -13.89
C GLY A 43 1.65 -12.92 -13.28
N THR A 44 1.09 -11.98 -14.05
CA THR A 44 0.77 -10.63 -13.55
C THR A 44 -0.33 -10.67 -12.48
N ALA A 45 -1.35 -11.50 -12.69
CA ALA A 45 -2.43 -11.68 -11.71
C ALA A 45 -1.91 -12.29 -10.39
N LEU A 46 -1.02 -13.28 -10.46
CA LEU A 46 -0.40 -13.89 -9.28
C LEU A 46 0.47 -12.88 -8.52
N VAL A 47 1.25 -12.06 -9.23
CA VAL A 47 2.05 -10.99 -8.62
C VAL A 47 1.16 -10.01 -7.87
N LEU A 48 0.04 -9.56 -8.48
CA LEU A 48 -0.93 -8.70 -7.80
C LEU A 48 -1.56 -9.38 -6.58
N ALA A 49 -1.98 -10.64 -6.74
CA ALA A 49 -2.61 -11.43 -5.69
C ALA A 49 -1.71 -11.65 -4.47
N LEU A 50 -0.38 -11.62 -4.64
CA LEU A 50 0.58 -11.73 -3.54
C LEU A 50 0.99 -10.36 -2.99
N ALA A 51 1.28 -9.40 -3.86
CA ALA A 51 1.83 -8.11 -3.47
C ALA A 51 0.83 -7.26 -2.67
N LEU A 52 -0.46 -7.27 -3.02
CA LEU A 52 -1.49 -6.50 -2.31
C LEU A 52 -1.72 -6.98 -0.88
N PRO A 53 -1.97 -8.29 -0.63
CA PRO A 53 -2.09 -8.78 0.74
C PRO A 53 -0.82 -8.57 1.55
N LEU A 54 0.36 -8.73 0.94
CA LEU A 54 1.62 -8.51 1.61
C LEU A 54 1.76 -7.04 2.04
N HIS A 55 1.45 -6.09 1.16
CA HIS A 55 1.39 -4.66 1.48
C HIS A 55 0.47 -4.39 2.68
N TRP A 56 -0.75 -4.94 2.67
CA TRP A 56 -1.72 -4.78 3.75
C TRP A 56 -1.27 -5.40 5.07
N LEU A 57 -0.66 -6.58 5.06
CA LEU A 57 -0.15 -7.24 6.26
C LEU A 57 0.95 -6.43 6.92
N TRP A 58 1.93 -5.94 6.15
CA TRP A 58 3.01 -5.11 6.66
C TRP A 58 2.49 -3.76 7.15
N LEU A 59 1.56 -3.13 6.43
CA LEU A 59 0.96 -1.86 6.81
C LEU A 59 0.16 -1.99 8.12
N ALA A 60 -0.69 -3.02 8.22
CA ALA A 60 -1.45 -3.33 9.42
C ALA A 60 -0.51 -3.63 10.60
N GLY A 61 0.55 -4.40 10.37
CA GLY A 61 1.58 -4.69 11.37
C GLY A 61 2.26 -3.42 11.88
N ALA A 62 2.66 -2.53 10.98
CA ALA A 62 3.27 -1.24 11.34
C ALA A 62 2.28 -0.35 12.11
N ALA A 63 1.03 -0.24 11.66
CA ALA A 63 -0.02 0.51 12.34
C ALA A 63 -0.28 0.00 13.76
N ARG A 64 -0.37 -1.33 13.97
CA ARG A 64 -0.51 -1.94 15.30
C ARG A 64 0.67 -1.61 16.21
N ARG A 65 1.90 -1.72 15.69
CA ARG A 65 3.12 -1.42 16.45
C ARG A 65 3.23 0.05 16.85
N LEU A 66 2.60 0.94 16.10
CA LEU A 66 2.52 2.38 16.37
C LEU A 66 1.30 2.75 17.24
N GLY A 67 0.51 1.76 17.72
CA GLY A 67 -0.66 2.01 18.57
C GLY A 67 -1.84 2.66 17.84
N ARG A 68 -1.89 2.59 16.50
CA ARG A 68 -2.92 3.23 15.68
C ARG A 68 -3.98 2.22 15.20
N SER A 69 -5.17 2.73 14.84
CA SER A 69 -6.30 1.91 14.41
C SER A 69 -6.07 1.23 13.06
N VAL A 70 -5.94 -0.09 13.02
CA VAL A 70 -5.67 -0.87 11.81
C VAL A 70 -6.72 -0.69 10.72
N ARG A 71 -8.00 -0.67 11.10
CA ARG A 71 -9.12 -0.58 10.15
C ARG A 71 -9.06 0.68 9.30
N GLY A 72 -8.73 1.83 9.91
CA GLY A 72 -8.59 3.10 9.19
C GLY A 72 -7.45 3.06 8.16
N TRP A 73 -6.30 2.49 8.54
CA TRP A 73 -5.16 2.36 7.63
C TRP A 73 -5.41 1.39 6.48
N LEU A 74 -6.09 0.27 6.73
CA LEU A 74 -6.50 -0.65 5.67
C LEU A 74 -7.55 0.00 4.76
N ALA A 75 -8.54 0.68 5.32
CA ALA A 75 -9.54 1.42 4.54
C ALA A 75 -8.89 2.47 3.63
N LEU A 76 -7.86 3.17 4.11
CA LEU A 76 -7.08 4.09 3.30
C LEU A 76 -6.31 3.35 2.19
N ALA A 77 -5.66 2.23 2.52
CA ALA A 77 -4.92 1.41 1.56
C ALA A 77 -5.79 0.76 0.47
N LEU A 78 -7.10 0.64 0.68
CA LEU A 78 -8.04 0.19 -0.35
C LEU A 78 -8.15 1.17 -1.52
N LEU A 79 -7.85 2.46 -1.33
CA LEU A 79 -7.79 3.46 -2.40
C LEU A 79 -6.49 3.31 -3.23
N PHE A 80 -6.18 2.07 -3.62
CA PHE A 80 -4.96 1.71 -4.33
C PHE A 80 -4.82 2.49 -5.65
N PRO A 81 -3.60 2.92 -6.03
CA PRO A 81 -2.35 2.86 -5.26
C PRO A 81 -2.17 4.09 -4.33
N VAL A 82 -2.90 5.17 -4.58
CA VAL A 82 -2.71 6.49 -3.96
C VAL A 82 -2.92 6.44 -2.44
N GLY A 83 -3.97 5.77 -1.98
CA GLY A 83 -4.26 5.60 -0.56
C GLY A 83 -3.24 4.72 0.16
N GLY A 84 -2.67 3.72 -0.52
CA GLY A 84 -1.55 2.93 0.02
C GLY A 84 -0.31 3.79 0.25
N ALA A 85 0.01 4.66 -0.72
CA ALA A 85 1.11 5.62 -0.59
C ALA A 85 0.83 6.66 0.51
N ALA A 86 -0.37 7.23 0.56
CA ALA A 86 -0.78 8.16 1.62
C ALA A 86 -0.69 7.52 3.00
N ALA A 87 -1.13 6.27 3.15
CA ALA A 87 -1.04 5.51 4.39
C ALA A 87 0.42 5.36 4.86
N LEU A 88 1.34 5.04 3.94
CA LEU A 88 2.78 4.95 4.23
C LEU A 88 3.35 6.31 4.66
N LEU A 89 3.05 7.38 3.92
CA LEU A 89 3.56 8.73 4.22
C LEU A 89 3.10 9.21 5.60
N LEU A 90 1.81 9.03 5.92
CA LEU A 90 1.24 9.42 7.22
C LEU A 90 1.75 8.53 8.37
N LEU A 91 1.96 7.22 8.15
CA LEU A 91 2.55 6.33 9.16
C LEU A 91 4.03 6.61 9.40
N MET A 92 4.75 7.05 8.37
CA MET A 92 6.14 7.46 8.47
C MET A 92 6.31 8.82 9.16
N GLY A 93 5.23 9.59 9.30
CA GLY A 93 5.24 10.95 9.84
C GLY A 93 5.77 11.99 8.85
N LEU A 94 5.71 11.71 7.55
CA LEU A 94 6.16 12.63 6.49
C LEU A 94 5.13 13.72 6.18
N VAL A 95 3.87 13.51 6.55
CA VAL A 95 2.80 14.51 6.45
C VAL A 95 2.41 14.89 7.88
N PRO A 96 2.56 16.17 8.28
CA PRO A 96 2.13 16.61 9.59
C PRO A 96 0.61 16.49 9.73
N ASP A 97 0.16 16.05 10.91
CA ASP A 97 -1.26 16.07 11.25
C ASP A 97 -1.74 17.53 11.25
N GLU A 98 -2.83 17.84 10.53
CA GLU A 98 -3.48 19.15 10.64
C GLU A 98 -3.89 19.38 12.11
N PRO A 99 -3.58 20.54 12.70
CA PRO A 99 -3.99 20.84 14.07
C PRO A 99 -5.51 20.78 14.18
N ARG A 100 -6.01 19.82 14.98
CA ARG A 100 -7.44 19.71 15.30
C ARG A 100 -7.88 21.07 15.87
N PRO A 101 -8.86 21.77 15.26
CA PRO A 101 -9.31 23.06 15.76
C PRO A 101 -9.68 22.89 17.23
N ALA A 102 -9.06 23.69 18.09
CA ALA A 102 -9.34 23.67 19.52
C ALA A 102 -10.86 23.80 19.68
N ALA A 103 -11.47 22.77 20.26
CA ALA A 103 -12.90 22.79 20.54
C ALA A 103 -13.18 24.08 21.31
N ALA A 104 -13.95 24.98 20.70
CA ALA A 104 -14.45 26.17 21.36
C ALA A 104 -15.19 25.68 22.62
N ARG A 105 -14.64 26.02 23.77
CA ARG A 105 -15.23 25.75 25.08
C ARG A 105 -16.47 26.61 25.28
#